data_AF-A0AAN8ZYP9-F1
#
_entry.id   AF-A0AAN8ZYP9-F1
#
_cell.length_a   1.000
_cell.length_b   1.000
_cell.length_c   1.000
_cell.angle_alpha   90.00
_cell.angle_beta   90.00
_cell.angle_gamma   90.00
#
_symmetry.space_group_name_H-M   'P 1'
#
loop_
_entity.id
_entity.type
_entity.pdbx_description
1 polymer ?
#
loop_
_entity_poly.entity_id
_entity_poly.type
_entity_poly.pdbx_seq_one_letter_code
_entity_poly.pdbx_strand_id
1 'polypeptide(L)'
;MLKENMGIPMSFSLNKDSVVAQLGWCEGNDRIYVRIFYGKGCNAQVGRTVVAGSRSVPVFLSLGYGCNTVGTAIHEFGHILGLLHQQMRTDRDEYIQIMWNNVVKYLKVNFQKAFSKDGSITMRTQDPKYQGLLGRSHALSHRDKLIVNRMYRCIDYWIRECDLKYDPCLNEGYIGAECQCICPPGTQGHRCETVTGTYYSDALPKCSRIITKNGTMFGVTRDLQDDKGFLKTRTWCVYQIIAPLGYYISVEFTDFRLDEISFNGQQKCVISFLLIMMDNGPDAM
;
A
#
# COMPACT_ATOMS: atom_id res chain seq x y z
N MET A 1 9.66 -11.10 13.70
CA MET A 1 8.27 -11.59 13.61
C MET A 1 7.46 -10.61 12.78
N LEU A 2 6.82 -11.07 11.71
CA LEU A 2 5.75 -10.32 11.06
C LEU A 2 4.60 -10.22 12.07
N LYS A 3 4.33 -9.02 12.59
CA LYS A 3 3.23 -8.77 13.54
C LYS A 3 1.90 -8.45 12.83
N GLU A 4 1.92 -8.33 11.50
CA GLU A 4 0.69 -8.11 10.75
C GLU A 4 -0.04 -9.44 10.54
N ASN A 5 -1.18 -9.58 11.22
CA ASN A 5 -2.08 -10.69 11.00
C ASN A 5 -2.85 -10.46 9.69
N MET A 6 -2.59 -11.30 8.68
CA MET A 6 -3.30 -11.26 7.40
C MET A 6 -4.69 -11.88 7.50
N GLY A 7 -5.07 -12.43 8.66
CA GLY A 7 -6.24 -13.28 8.83
C GLY A 7 -5.98 -14.74 8.49
N ILE A 8 -4.79 -15.06 7.95
CA ILE A 8 -4.36 -16.41 7.60
C ILE A 8 -3.36 -16.93 8.64
N PRO A 9 -3.55 -18.15 9.18
CA PRO A 9 -2.59 -18.76 10.10
C PRO A 9 -1.22 -18.93 9.45
N MET A 10 -0.19 -18.29 10.02
CA MET A 10 1.19 -18.39 9.54
C MET A 10 2.11 -18.91 10.65
N SER A 11 2.92 -19.91 10.33
CA SER A 11 3.94 -20.45 11.23
C SER A 11 5.29 -20.52 10.53
N PHE A 12 6.38 -20.40 11.28
CA PHE A 12 7.74 -20.39 10.75
C PHE A 12 8.56 -21.51 11.38
N SER A 13 9.32 -22.22 10.56
CA SER A 13 10.37 -23.14 11.02
C SER A 13 11.72 -22.73 10.44
N LEU A 14 12.77 -22.85 11.25
CA LEU A 14 14.14 -22.53 10.89
C LEU A 14 14.89 -23.82 10.57
N ASN A 15 15.52 -23.90 9.40
CA ASN A 15 16.53 -24.91 9.06
C ASN A 15 17.88 -24.21 8.84
N LYS A 16 19.00 -24.94 9.00
CA LYS A 16 20.38 -24.40 8.92
C LYS A 16 20.66 -23.51 7.70
N ASP A 17 20.03 -23.81 6.55
CA ASP A 17 20.29 -23.12 5.27
C ASP A 17 19.07 -22.40 4.67
N SER A 18 17.92 -22.38 5.38
CA SER A 18 16.69 -21.76 4.88
C SER A 18 15.64 -21.55 5.96
N VAL A 19 14.88 -20.46 5.86
CA VAL A 19 13.65 -20.27 6.64
C VAL A 19 12.49 -20.84 5.83
N VAL A 20 11.73 -21.76 6.42
CA VAL A 20 10.49 -22.27 5.83
C VAL A 20 9.32 -21.63 6.54
N ALA A 21 8.49 -20.90 5.80
CA ALA A 21 7.19 -20.46 6.31
C ALA A 21 6.10 -21.43 5.85
N GLN A 22 5.16 -21.71 6.74
CA GLN A 22 3.96 -22.46 6.44
C GLN A 22 2.76 -21.53 6.56
N LEU A 23 2.02 -21.41 5.46
CA LEU A 23 0.73 -20.74 5.43
C LEU A 23 -0.34 -21.83 5.51
N GLY A 24 -1.17 -21.78 6.55
CA GLY A 24 -2.36 -22.62 6.68
C GLY A 24 -3.56 -21.97 5.99
N TRP A 25 -4.56 -22.75 5.64
CA TRP A 25 -5.86 -22.20 5.25
C TRP A 25 -6.71 -21.91 6.48
N CYS A 26 -7.70 -21.03 6.34
CA CYS A 26 -8.71 -20.84 7.37
C CYS A 26 -9.62 -22.08 7.50
N GLU A 27 -9.86 -22.77 6.39
CA GLU A 27 -10.58 -24.04 6.35
C GLU A 27 -9.71 -25.14 5.72
N GLY A 28 -9.59 -26.29 6.40
CA GLY A 28 -8.85 -27.46 5.93
C GLY A 28 -7.40 -27.56 6.43
N ASN A 29 -6.77 -28.70 6.13
CA ASN A 29 -5.41 -29.04 6.61
C ASN A 29 -4.30 -28.80 5.58
N ASP A 30 -4.64 -28.27 4.40
CA ASP A 30 -3.64 -27.98 3.38
C ASP A 30 -2.66 -26.93 3.88
N ARG A 31 -1.40 -27.03 3.44
CA ARG A 31 -0.38 -26.04 3.78
C ARG A 31 0.42 -25.65 2.55
N ILE A 32 0.71 -24.35 2.45
CA ILE A 32 1.66 -23.82 1.48
C ILE A 32 3.00 -23.71 2.20
N TYR A 33 4.00 -24.40 1.66
CA TYR A 33 5.38 -24.32 2.13
C TYR A 33 6.11 -23.24 1.33
N VAL A 34 6.68 -22.26 2.02
CA VAL A 34 7.43 -21.18 1.41
C VAL A 34 8.89 -21.33 1.82
N ARG A 35 9.78 -21.50 0.84
CA ARG A 35 11.22 -21.52 1.05
C ARG A 35 11.77 -20.12 0.84
N ILE A 36 12.19 -19.50 1.94
CA ILE A 36 12.81 -18.18 1.95
C ILE A 36 14.31 -18.34 1.83
N PHE A 37 14.92 -17.62 0.89
CA PHE A 37 16.36 -17.65 0.66
C PHE A 37 16.90 -16.29 0.24
N TYR A 38 18.20 -16.10 0.41
CA TYR A 38 18.91 -14.91 -0.02
C TYR A 38 19.27 -15.03 -1.51
N GLY A 39 18.43 -14.46 -2.38
CA GLY A 39 18.57 -14.52 -3.84
C GLY A 39 18.84 -13.16 -4.49
N LYS A 40 18.65 -13.08 -5.81
CA LYS A 40 18.78 -11.82 -6.56
C LYS A 40 17.48 -11.01 -6.49
N GLY A 41 17.55 -9.86 -5.82
CA GLY A 41 16.42 -8.93 -5.64
C GLY A 41 15.25 -9.51 -4.85
N CYS A 42 14.13 -8.79 -4.84
CA CYS A 42 12.89 -9.17 -4.15
C CYS A 42 11.95 -9.78 -5.19
N ASN A 43 11.52 -11.02 -4.96
CA ASN A 43 10.53 -11.69 -5.81
C ASN A 43 9.99 -12.96 -5.16
N ALA A 44 8.73 -13.27 -5.48
CA ALA A 44 8.10 -14.56 -5.27
C ALA A 44 7.21 -14.92 -6.48
N GLN A 45 6.86 -16.19 -6.56
CA GLN A 45 5.85 -16.66 -7.51
C GLN A 45 4.44 -16.21 -7.08
N VAL A 46 3.56 -15.98 -8.07
CA VAL A 46 2.14 -15.76 -7.82
C VAL A 46 1.42 -17.09 -7.59
N GLY A 47 0.86 -17.27 -6.40
CA GLY A 47 0.09 -18.47 -6.03
C GLY A 47 0.93 -19.74 -5.86
N ARG A 48 0.23 -20.86 -5.61
CA ARG A 48 0.84 -22.19 -5.45
C ARG A 48 0.98 -22.89 -6.80
N THR A 49 2.19 -23.36 -7.12
CA THR A 49 2.38 -24.33 -8.20
C THR A 49 1.88 -25.70 -7.76
N VAL A 50 0.95 -26.27 -8.52
CA VAL A 50 0.54 -27.67 -8.36
C VAL A 50 1.13 -28.46 -9.53
N VAL A 51 2.06 -29.36 -9.24
CA VAL A 51 2.56 -30.34 -10.21
C VAL A 51 1.75 -31.62 -10.03
N ALA A 52 1.10 -32.08 -11.10
CA ALA A 52 0.28 -33.30 -11.07
C ALA A 52 1.06 -34.47 -10.46
N GLY A 53 0.50 -35.12 -9.43
CA GLY A 53 1.09 -36.27 -8.76
C GLY A 53 2.18 -35.97 -7.71
N SER A 54 2.58 -34.71 -7.49
CA SER A 54 3.59 -34.36 -6.49
C SER A 54 2.97 -33.77 -5.20
N ARG A 55 3.44 -34.25 -4.04
CA ARG A 55 3.22 -33.56 -2.75
C ARG A 55 3.79 -32.15 -2.83
N SER A 56 3.07 -31.20 -2.23
CA SER A 56 3.34 -29.76 -2.14
C SER A 56 4.77 -29.32 -2.46
N VAL A 57 4.99 -28.83 -3.69
CA VAL A 57 6.26 -28.19 -4.06
C VAL A 57 6.35 -26.85 -3.33
N PRO A 58 7.50 -26.52 -2.68
CA PRO A 58 7.64 -25.25 -2.00
C PRO A 58 7.59 -24.08 -2.98
N VAL A 59 6.90 -23.01 -2.60
CA VAL A 59 6.96 -21.73 -3.28
C VAL A 59 8.24 -21.01 -2.85
N PHE A 60 8.96 -20.43 -3.81
CA PHE A 60 10.23 -19.78 -3.55
C PHE A 60 10.04 -18.27 -3.33
N LEU A 61 10.67 -17.76 -2.27
CA LEU A 61 10.67 -16.34 -1.93
C LEU A 61 12.11 -15.86 -1.78
N SER A 62 12.52 -14.96 -2.68
CA SER A 62 13.85 -14.34 -2.69
C SER A 62 13.80 -13.01 -1.95
N LEU A 63 14.57 -12.89 -0.86
CA LEU A 63 14.85 -11.62 -0.18
C LEU A 63 16.35 -11.33 -0.27
N GLY A 64 16.76 -10.73 -1.39
CA GLY A 64 18.14 -10.34 -1.63
C GLY A 64 18.52 -9.00 -0.99
N TYR A 65 19.65 -8.45 -1.47
CA TYR A 65 20.10 -7.11 -1.10
C TYR A 65 19.00 -6.05 -1.31
N GLY A 66 18.74 -5.22 -0.28
CA GLY A 66 17.71 -4.17 -0.30
C GLY A 66 16.28 -4.64 0.01
N CYS A 67 16.04 -5.93 0.23
CA CYS A 67 14.71 -6.49 0.52
C CYS A 67 14.41 -6.65 2.02
N ASN A 68 15.28 -6.15 2.89
CA ASN A 68 15.25 -6.33 4.34
C ASN A 68 14.26 -5.40 5.04
N THR A 69 13.05 -5.25 4.49
CA THR A 69 11.96 -4.50 5.13
C THR A 69 10.75 -5.41 5.33
N VAL A 70 9.99 -5.18 6.41
CA VAL A 70 8.74 -5.88 6.69
C VAL A 70 7.75 -5.72 5.54
N GLY A 71 7.65 -4.49 5.01
CA GLY A 71 6.83 -4.16 3.86
C GLY A 71 7.13 -4.97 2.61
N THR A 72 8.41 -5.08 2.25
CA THR A 72 8.86 -5.88 1.12
C THR A 72 8.52 -7.35 1.34
N ALA A 73 8.79 -7.90 2.52
CA ALA A 73 8.42 -9.29 2.80
C ALA A 73 6.91 -9.52 2.66
N ILE A 74 6.08 -8.63 3.21
CA ILE A 74 4.61 -8.68 3.10
C ILE A 74 4.17 -8.63 1.62
N HIS A 75 4.76 -7.75 0.81
CA HIS A 75 4.48 -7.66 -0.62
C HIS A 75 4.75 -8.99 -1.34
N GLU A 76 5.91 -9.60 -1.09
CA GLU A 76 6.26 -10.90 -1.70
C GLU A 76 5.36 -12.03 -1.20
N PHE A 77 4.96 -12.03 0.08
CA PHE A 77 3.94 -12.95 0.58
C PHE A 77 2.58 -12.73 -0.06
N GLY A 78 2.21 -11.48 -0.38
CA GLY A 78 1.02 -11.16 -1.16
C GLY A 78 1.00 -11.88 -2.50
N HIS A 79 2.12 -11.90 -3.22
CA HIS A 79 2.26 -12.69 -4.44
C HIS A 79 2.03 -14.18 -4.19
N ILE A 80 2.66 -14.76 -3.17
CA ILE A 80 2.47 -16.18 -2.83
C ILE A 80 1.00 -16.51 -2.56
N LEU A 81 0.27 -15.59 -1.94
CA LEU A 81 -1.16 -15.73 -1.69
C LEU A 81 -2.04 -15.58 -2.95
N GLY A 82 -1.46 -15.09 -4.05
CA GLY A 82 -2.12 -14.95 -5.35
C GLY A 82 -2.44 -13.51 -5.74
N LEU A 83 -1.99 -12.51 -4.96
CA LEU A 83 -2.19 -11.11 -5.32
C LEU A 83 -1.24 -10.73 -6.46
N LEU A 84 -1.82 -10.13 -7.51
CA LEU A 84 -1.06 -9.43 -8.54
C LEU A 84 -0.78 -7.99 -8.11
N HIS A 85 0.11 -7.32 -8.83
CA HIS A 85 0.25 -5.88 -8.63
C HIS A 85 -1.06 -5.16 -9.00
N GLN A 86 -1.48 -4.21 -8.16
CA GLN A 86 -2.77 -3.55 -8.32
C GLN A 86 -2.91 -2.80 -9.65
N GLN A 87 -1.82 -2.25 -10.19
CA GLN A 87 -1.82 -1.60 -11.50
C GLN A 87 -2.00 -2.57 -12.69
N MET A 88 -2.16 -3.87 -12.47
CA MET A 88 -2.44 -4.85 -13.52
C MET A 88 -3.93 -5.08 -13.74
N ARG A 89 -4.82 -4.46 -12.95
CA ARG A 89 -6.27 -4.58 -13.13
C ARG A 89 -6.71 -4.09 -14.51
N THR A 90 -7.78 -4.69 -15.02
CA THR A 90 -8.37 -4.38 -16.32
C THR A 90 -8.97 -2.97 -16.37
N ASP A 91 -9.45 -2.46 -15.23
CA ASP A 91 -10.03 -1.13 -15.06
C ASP A 91 -9.02 -0.08 -14.57
N ARG A 92 -7.72 -0.41 -14.51
CA ARG A 92 -6.71 0.49 -13.94
C ARG A 92 -6.71 1.89 -14.59
N ASP A 93 -7.01 1.97 -15.89
CA ASP A 93 -6.85 3.20 -16.67
C ASP A 93 -7.93 4.24 -16.30
N GLU A 94 -8.99 3.83 -15.58
CA GLU A 94 -9.97 4.72 -14.93
C GLU A 94 -9.40 5.43 -13.69
N TYR A 95 -8.33 4.89 -13.09
CA TYR A 95 -7.77 5.38 -11.81
C TYR A 95 -6.34 5.93 -11.95
N ILE A 96 -5.57 5.41 -12.90
CA ILE A 96 -4.19 5.82 -13.16
C ILE A 96 -3.92 5.96 -14.67
N GLN A 97 -2.93 6.76 -15.00
CA GLN A 97 -2.36 6.87 -16.33
C GLN A 97 -0.90 6.41 -16.31
N ILE A 98 -0.53 5.52 -17.24
CA ILE A 98 0.87 5.10 -17.41
C ILE A 98 1.60 6.07 -18.34
N MET A 99 2.64 6.71 -17.82
CA MET A 99 3.49 7.65 -18.57
C MET A 99 4.56 6.89 -19.36
N TRP A 100 4.16 6.23 -20.44
CA TRP A 100 5.00 5.33 -21.23
C TRP A 100 6.31 5.93 -21.76
N ASN A 101 6.37 7.24 -21.92
CA ASN A 101 7.58 7.97 -22.34
C ASN A 101 8.62 8.09 -21.22
N ASN A 102 8.20 7.90 -19.97
CA ASN A 102 9.06 7.89 -18.79
C ASN A 102 9.49 6.45 -18.44
N VAL A 103 8.86 5.45 -19.06
CA VAL A 103 9.18 4.04 -18.85
C VAL A 103 10.41 3.62 -19.64
N VAL A 104 11.37 2.96 -18.97
CA VAL A 104 12.56 2.40 -19.60
C VAL A 104 12.16 1.47 -20.76
N LYS A 105 12.75 1.68 -21.94
CA LYS A 105 12.32 1.07 -23.22
C LYS A 105 12.22 -0.47 -23.18
N TYR A 106 13.15 -1.16 -22.52
CA TYR A 106 13.17 -2.63 -22.43
C TYR A 106 12.21 -3.21 -21.39
N LEU A 107 11.60 -2.37 -20.55
CA LEU A 107 10.64 -2.80 -19.51
C LEU A 107 9.17 -2.65 -19.93
N LYS A 108 8.91 -2.08 -21.12
CA LYS A 108 7.55 -1.96 -21.68
C LYS A 108 6.86 -3.32 -21.90
N VAL A 109 7.64 -4.41 -21.94
CA VAL A 109 7.15 -5.78 -22.23
C VAL A 109 6.99 -6.61 -20.95
N ASN A 110 7.69 -6.28 -19.85
CA ASN A 110 7.72 -7.06 -18.61
C ASN A 110 7.58 -6.13 -17.40
N PHE A 111 6.36 -5.97 -16.89
CA PHE A 111 5.94 -5.03 -15.84
C PHE A 111 6.48 -5.31 -14.42
N GLN A 112 7.71 -5.81 -14.23
CA GLN A 112 8.13 -6.32 -12.91
C GLN A 112 9.20 -5.53 -12.14
N LYS A 113 10.12 -4.74 -12.72
CA LYS A 113 11.16 -4.05 -11.90
C LYS A 113 11.65 -2.71 -12.48
N ALA A 114 11.65 -1.65 -11.67
CA ALA A 114 12.24 -0.30 -11.87
C ALA A 114 11.83 0.44 -13.16
N PHE A 115 10.69 1.13 -13.13
CA PHE A 115 10.05 1.66 -14.34
C PHE A 115 10.64 2.95 -14.90
N SER A 116 11.26 3.81 -14.10
CA SER A 116 11.60 5.16 -14.56
C SER A 116 12.97 5.24 -15.22
N LYS A 117 13.05 5.90 -16.38
CA LYS A 117 14.30 6.14 -17.12
C LYS A 117 15.25 7.13 -16.44
N ASP A 118 14.70 8.08 -15.69
CA ASP A 118 15.40 9.26 -15.17
C ASP A 118 14.85 9.73 -13.81
N GLY A 119 14.03 8.92 -13.15
CA GLY A 119 13.35 9.30 -11.91
C GLY A 119 12.02 10.03 -12.11
N SER A 120 11.63 10.35 -13.34
CA SER A 120 10.29 10.87 -13.66
C SER A 120 9.17 9.91 -13.25
N ILE A 121 8.00 10.47 -12.93
CA ILE A 121 6.80 9.72 -12.60
C ILE A 121 6.39 8.84 -13.79
N THR A 122 6.22 7.53 -13.55
CA THR A 122 5.75 6.57 -14.56
C THR A 122 4.28 6.19 -14.42
N MET A 123 3.69 6.42 -13.24
CA MET A 123 2.27 6.18 -12.95
C MET A 123 1.69 7.41 -12.28
N ARG A 124 0.74 8.06 -12.96
CA ARG A 124 0.03 9.23 -12.45
C ARG A 124 -1.38 8.84 -12.04
N THR A 125 -1.87 9.23 -10.88
CA THR A 125 -3.29 9.04 -10.53
C THR A 125 -4.14 10.02 -11.33
N GLN A 126 -5.33 9.57 -11.77
CA GLN A 126 -6.27 10.46 -12.46
C GLN A 126 -6.74 11.57 -11.52
N ASP A 127 -7.04 11.22 -10.28
CA ASP A 127 -7.24 12.19 -9.20
C ASP A 127 -5.89 12.50 -8.52
N PRO A 128 -5.35 13.72 -8.67
CA PRO A 128 -4.03 14.08 -8.14
C PRO A 128 -3.91 13.92 -6.62
N LYS A 129 -5.02 13.98 -5.88
CA LYS A 129 -4.99 13.89 -4.41
C LYS A 129 -4.52 12.53 -3.92
N TYR A 130 -4.60 11.50 -4.75
CA TYR A 130 -4.21 10.14 -4.40
C TYR A 130 -2.78 9.77 -4.82
N GLN A 131 -2.03 10.66 -5.46
CA GLN A 131 -0.76 10.32 -6.09
C GLN A 131 0.26 9.69 -5.13
N GLY A 132 0.36 10.16 -3.89
CA GLY A 132 1.28 9.58 -2.90
C GLY A 132 0.72 8.39 -2.11
N LEU A 133 -0.54 7.99 -2.35
CA LEU A 133 -1.07 6.74 -1.80
C LEU A 133 -0.45 5.53 -2.51
N LEU A 134 0.00 5.71 -3.75
CA LEU A 134 0.66 4.67 -4.54
C LEU A 134 1.99 4.24 -3.90
N GLY A 135 2.32 2.95 -4.00
CA GLY A 135 3.62 2.40 -3.59
C GLY A 135 3.87 2.35 -2.09
N ARG A 136 2.86 2.59 -1.26
CA ARG A 136 2.97 2.41 0.19
C ARG A 136 3.25 0.95 0.53
N SER A 137 4.25 0.73 1.38
CA SER A 137 4.71 -0.60 1.77
C SER A 137 4.88 -0.73 3.28
N HIS A 138 4.10 0.00 4.09
CA HIS A 138 4.23 -0.08 5.55
C HIS A 138 3.42 -1.23 6.15
N ALA A 139 2.30 -1.56 5.52
CA ALA A 139 1.27 -2.48 5.99
C ALA A 139 0.41 -2.96 4.83
N LEU A 140 -0.32 -4.06 5.02
CA LEU A 140 -1.43 -4.43 4.13
C LEU A 140 -2.58 -3.42 4.25
N SER A 141 -3.13 -3.01 3.11
CA SER A 141 -4.38 -2.22 3.10
C SER A 141 -5.56 -3.09 3.52
N HIS A 142 -6.67 -2.45 3.91
CA HIS A 142 -7.91 -3.17 4.21
C HIS A 142 -8.38 -4.01 3.02
N ARG A 143 -8.20 -3.51 1.78
CA ARG A 143 -8.62 -4.22 0.58
C ARG A 143 -7.73 -5.43 0.28
N ASP A 144 -6.42 -5.36 0.58
CA ASP A 144 -5.54 -6.53 0.46
C ASP A 144 -6.01 -7.66 1.38
N LYS A 145 -6.31 -7.32 2.66
CA LYS A 145 -6.82 -8.30 3.64
C LYS A 145 -8.20 -8.84 3.23
N LEU A 146 -9.11 -7.98 2.80
CA LEU A 146 -10.45 -8.38 2.36
C LEU A 146 -10.39 -9.35 1.18
N ILE A 147 -9.56 -9.06 0.16
CA ILE A 147 -9.39 -9.91 -1.01
C ILE A 147 -8.84 -11.27 -0.59
N VAL A 148 -7.76 -11.29 0.20
CA VAL A 148 -7.14 -12.53 0.69
C VAL A 148 -8.12 -13.35 1.54
N ASN A 149 -8.81 -12.73 2.49
CA ASN A 149 -9.76 -13.42 3.37
C ASN A 149 -10.97 -13.98 2.60
N ARG A 150 -11.40 -13.32 1.52
CA ARG A 150 -12.41 -13.86 0.60
C ARG A 150 -11.88 -15.02 -0.24
N MET A 151 -10.70 -14.86 -0.86
CA MET A 151 -10.06 -15.89 -1.67
C MET A 151 -9.84 -17.20 -0.90
N TYR A 152 -9.45 -17.08 0.37
CA TYR A 152 -9.15 -18.21 1.26
C TYR A 152 -10.33 -18.61 2.14
N ARG A 153 -11.53 -18.05 1.89
CA ARG A 153 -12.79 -18.34 2.61
C ARG A 153 -12.71 -18.20 4.13
N CYS A 154 -11.83 -17.33 4.62
CA CYS A 154 -11.70 -17.04 6.04
C CYS A 154 -12.96 -16.40 6.61
N ILE A 155 -13.63 -15.56 5.81
CA ILE A 155 -14.90 -14.94 6.20
C ILE A 155 -15.96 -16.02 6.43
N ASP A 156 -16.12 -16.97 5.50
CA ASP A 156 -17.06 -18.10 5.65
C ASP A 156 -16.74 -18.95 6.90
N TYR A 157 -15.45 -19.18 7.14
CA TYR A 157 -14.98 -19.89 8.33
C TYR A 157 -15.37 -19.15 9.61
N TRP A 158 -15.08 -17.86 9.72
CA TRP A 158 -15.42 -17.06 10.90
C TRP A 158 -16.92 -16.89 11.11
N ILE A 159 -17.73 -16.80 10.05
CA ILE A 159 -19.18 -16.82 10.16
C ILE A 159 -19.65 -18.07 10.93
N ARG A 160 -19.09 -19.25 10.61
CA ARG A 160 -19.44 -20.50 11.29
C ARG A 160 -18.90 -20.55 12.72
N GLU A 161 -17.63 -20.23 12.92
CA GLU A 161 -17.00 -20.28 14.25
C GLU A 161 -17.63 -19.29 15.24
N CYS A 162 -18.14 -18.16 14.74
CA CYS A 162 -18.82 -17.14 15.54
C CYS A 162 -20.34 -17.38 15.66
N ASP A 163 -20.87 -18.53 15.19
CA ASP A 163 -22.29 -18.88 15.19
C ASP A 163 -23.19 -17.81 14.52
N LEU A 164 -22.71 -17.24 13.41
CA LEU A 164 -23.41 -16.25 12.61
C LEU A 164 -24.08 -16.90 11.40
N LYS A 165 -25.23 -16.38 10.99
CA LYS A 165 -25.95 -16.85 9.78
C LYS A 165 -25.37 -16.26 8.49
N TYR A 166 -24.83 -15.05 8.56
CA TYR A 166 -24.25 -14.29 7.45
C TYR A 166 -23.27 -13.24 7.99
N ASP A 167 -22.41 -12.67 7.14
CA ASP A 167 -21.50 -11.57 7.52
C ASP A 167 -22.31 -10.30 7.85
N PRO A 168 -22.32 -9.83 9.12
CA PRO A 168 -23.14 -8.68 9.51
C PRO A 168 -22.48 -7.34 9.15
N CYS A 169 -21.23 -7.34 8.68
CA CYS A 169 -20.44 -6.14 8.47
C CYS A 169 -20.87 -5.40 7.18
N LEU A 170 -20.98 -4.09 7.30
CA LEU A 170 -21.43 -3.19 6.24
C LEU A 170 -20.24 -2.44 5.61
N ASN A 171 -20.52 -1.70 4.52
CA ASN A 171 -19.57 -0.79 3.88
C ASN A 171 -18.21 -1.42 3.53
N GLU A 172 -18.20 -2.66 3.03
CA GLU A 172 -16.98 -3.44 2.74
C GLU A 172 -16.13 -3.81 3.97
N GLY A 173 -16.70 -3.71 5.17
CA GLY A 173 -16.22 -4.43 6.34
C GLY A 173 -16.40 -5.94 6.18
N TYR A 174 -15.74 -6.70 7.06
CA TYR A 174 -15.88 -8.16 7.12
C TYR A 174 -15.67 -8.65 8.54
N ILE A 175 -16.33 -9.74 8.91
CA ILE A 175 -16.15 -10.36 10.22
C ILE A 175 -14.72 -10.89 10.36
N GLY A 176 -14.09 -10.65 11.52
CA GLY A 176 -12.75 -11.16 11.84
C GLY A 176 -12.78 -12.38 12.78
N ALA A 177 -11.61 -12.96 13.01
CA ALA A 177 -11.42 -14.11 13.90
C ALA A 177 -11.86 -13.89 15.35
N GLU A 178 -11.92 -12.64 15.81
CA GLU A 178 -12.39 -12.25 17.14
C GLU A 178 -13.91 -12.03 17.20
N CYS A 179 -14.65 -12.44 16.15
CA CYS A 179 -16.08 -12.23 16.01
C CYS A 179 -16.49 -10.74 16.06
N GLN A 180 -15.62 -9.85 15.58
CA GLN A 180 -15.86 -8.42 15.44
C GLN A 180 -15.64 -7.98 14.00
N CYS A 181 -16.42 -7.00 13.54
CA CYS A 181 -16.24 -6.43 12.21
C CYS A 181 -14.93 -5.65 12.11
N ILE A 182 -14.14 -5.98 11.09
CA ILE A 182 -12.97 -5.21 10.68
C ILE A 182 -13.46 -4.18 9.67
N CYS A 183 -13.36 -2.90 10.03
CA CYS A 183 -13.90 -1.80 9.21
C CYS A 183 -12.85 -1.20 8.28
N PRO A 184 -13.22 -0.87 7.02
CA PRO A 184 -12.35 -0.08 6.16
C PRO A 184 -12.17 1.34 6.72
N PRO A 185 -11.06 2.02 6.37
CA PRO A 185 -10.90 3.46 6.59
C PRO A 185 -12.13 4.23 6.10
N GLY A 186 -12.53 5.28 6.81
CA GLY A 186 -13.75 6.04 6.51
C GLY A 186 -15.02 5.47 7.14
N THR A 187 -14.94 4.35 7.87
CA THR A 187 -16.10 3.75 8.53
C THR A 187 -15.80 3.29 9.96
N GLN A 188 -16.83 3.31 10.80
CA GLN A 188 -16.77 2.88 12.20
C GLN A 188 -18.11 2.29 12.67
N GLY A 189 -18.12 1.80 13.91
CA GLY A 189 -19.28 1.13 14.51
C GLY A 189 -19.09 -0.38 14.56
N HIS A 190 -19.95 -1.06 15.31
CA HIS A 190 -19.79 -2.51 15.54
C HIS A 190 -19.99 -3.33 14.26
N ARG A 191 -20.71 -2.79 13.27
CA ARG A 191 -20.92 -3.37 11.94
C ARG A 191 -20.35 -2.49 10.83
N CYS A 192 -19.48 -1.53 11.15
CA CYS A 192 -18.98 -0.54 10.18
C CYS A 192 -20.10 0.30 9.54
N GLU A 193 -21.22 0.48 10.24
CA GLU A 193 -22.43 1.12 9.74
C GLU A 193 -22.30 2.64 9.59
N THR A 194 -21.41 3.27 10.36
CA THR A 194 -21.24 4.72 10.38
C THR A 194 -20.15 5.12 9.39
N VAL A 195 -20.50 5.94 8.40
CA VAL A 195 -19.53 6.53 7.47
C VAL A 195 -19.01 7.85 8.04
N THR A 196 -17.72 7.90 8.34
CA THR A 196 -17.03 9.09 8.88
C THR A 196 -16.27 9.86 7.81
N GLY A 197 -15.98 9.22 6.68
CA GLY A 197 -15.21 9.79 5.59
C GLY A 197 -15.15 8.87 4.39
N THR A 198 -14.29 9.20 3.44
CA THR A 198 -13.99 8.31 2.31
C THR A 198 -12.86 7.35 2.68
N TYR A 199 -12.82 6.19 2.03
CA TYR A 199 -11.72 5.23 2.17
C TYR A 199 -10.34 5.89 2.02
N TYR A 200 -10.25 6.85 1.10
CA TYR A 200 -9.00 7.50 0.76
C TYR A 200 -8.70 8.74 1.61
N SER A 201 -9.69 9.51 2.05
CA SER A 201 -9.47 10.67 2.94
C SER A 201 -8.84 10.24 4.25
N ASP A 202 -9.28 9.12 4.81
CA ASP A 202 -8.71 8.57 6.04
C ASP A 202 -7.37 7.89 5.80
N ALA A 203 -7.08 7.50 4.56
CA ALA A 203 -5.77 7.01 4.14
C ALA A 203 -4.76 8.15 3.87
N LEU A 204 -5.21 9.39 3.68
CA LEU A 204 -4.30 10.52 3.49
C LEU A 204 -3.51 10.82 4.77
N PRO A 205 -2.25 11.25 4.67
CA PRO A 205 -1.48 11.66 5.84
C PRO A 205 -2.16 12.83 6.54
N LYS A 206 -2.14 12.85 7.88
CA LYS A 206 -2.84 13.85 8.72
C LYS A 206 -2.52 15.32 8.40
N CYS A 207 -1.36 15.59 7.81
CA CYS A 207 -0.95 16.92 7.36
C CYS A 207 -1.66 17.40 6.08
N SER A 208 -2.39 16.51 5.39
CA SER A 208 -3.12 16.84 4.16
C SER A 208 -4.36 17.66 4.45
N ARG A 209 -4.63 18.68 3.64
CA ARG A 209 -5.75 19.61 3.85
C ARG A 209 -6.24 20.25 2.55
N ILE A 210 -7.53 20.59 2.53
CA ILE A 210 -8.17 21.38 1.48
C ILE A 210 -8.10 22.86 1.86
N ILE A 211 -7.68 23.70 0.92
CA ILE A 211 -7.52 25.14 1.07
C ILE A 211 -8.47 25.83 0.10
N THR A 212 -9.46 26.54 0.65
CA THR A 212 -10.48 27.28 -0.10
C THR A 212 -10.43 28.78 0.17
N LYS A 213 -9.54 29.22 1.07
CA LYS A 213 -9.39 30.62 1.48
C LYS A 213 -7.95 31.07 1.25
N ASN A 214 -7.78 32.34 0.92
CA ASN A 214 -6.47 32.97 0.80
C ASN A 214 -5.72 32.89 2.14
N GLY A 215 -4.41 32.65 2.07
CA GLY A 215 -3.55 32.62 3.24
C GLY A 215 -2.15 32.13 2.92
N THR A 216 -1.26 32.22 3.92
CA THR A 216 0.09 31.69 3.85
C THR A 216 0.12 30.29 4.47
N MET A 217 0.86 29.38 3.84
CA MET A 217 1.10 28.04 4.37
C MET A 217 2.58 27.83 4.65
N PHE A 218 2.86 27.08 5.72
CA PHE A 218 4.20 26.60 6.01
C PHE A 218 4.35 25.15 5.56
N GLY A 219 5.52 24.83 4.99
CA GLY A 219 5.86 23.50 4.51
C GLY A 219 6.10 22.46 5.63
N VAL A 220 6.17 21.20 5.18
CA VAL A 220 6.07 19.96 5.96
C VAL A 220 7.19 19.73 7.02
N THR A 221 8.27 20.51 7.03
CA THR A 221 9.43 20.31 7.93
C THR A 221 9.13 20.55 9.42
N ARG A 222 8.08 21.31 9.77
CA ARG A 222 7.66 21.51 11.17
C ARG A 222 6.67 20.47 11.67
N ASP A 223 5.80 19.94 10.81
CA ASP A 223 4.67 19.08 11.20
C ASP A 223 5.03 17.58 11.33
N LEU A 224 6.27 17.19 11.00
CA LEU A 224 6.73 15.79 10.96
C LEU A 224 7.80 15.42 11.99
N GLN A 225 8.14 16.31 12.92
CA GLN A 225 8.99 15.98 14.05
C GLN A 225 8.17 15.11 15.01
N ASP A 226 8.68 13.92 15.35
CA ASP A 226 8.19 13.22 16.54
C ASP A 226 8.58 13.98 17.81
N ASP A 227 8.09 13.56 18.98
CA ASP A 227 8.39 14.19 20.28
C ASP A 227 9.91 14.19 20.64
N LYS A 228 10.74 13.61 19.76
CA LYS A 228 12.21 13.51 19.88
C LYS A 228 12.94 14.23 18.74
N GLY A 229 12.25 14.98 17.88
CA GLY A 229 12.85 15.78 16.80
C GLY A 229 13.26 14.99 15.55
N PHE A 230 12.85 13.72 15.41
CA PHE A 230 13.14 12.93 14.21
C PHE A 230 12.04 13.14 13.17
N LEU A 231 12.44 13.44 11.93
CA LEU A 231 11.53 13.42 10.79
C LEU A 231 11.08 11.99 10.51
N LYS A 232 9.77 11.76 10.49
CA LYS A 232 9.19 10.52 9.95
C LYS A 232 9.56 10.38 8.47
N THR A 233 10.62 9.62 8.19
CA THR A 233 11.10 9.33 6.84
C THR A 233 9.93 8.83 5.98
N ARG A 234 9.69 9.48 4.82
CA ARG A 234 8.64 9.17 3.82
C ARG A 234 7.21 9.67 4.11
N THR A 235 7.04 10.78 4.81
CA THR A 235 5.71 11.41 4.86
C THR A 235 5.58 12.43 3.74
N TRP A 236 4.51 12.31 2.96
CA TRP A 236 4.08 13.27 1.95
C TRP A 236 2.77 13.91 2.42
N CYS A 237 2.49 15.15 2.03
CA CYS A 237 1.25 15.84 2.41
C CYS A 237 0.57 16.35 1.15
N VAL A 238 -0.76 16.27 1.12
CA VAL A 238 -1.55 16.81 0.00
C VAL A 238 -2.19 18.12 0.42
N TYR A 239 -1.84 19.19 -0.30
CA TYR A 239 -2.48 20.48 -0.16
C TYR A 239 -3.32 20.72 -1.42
N GLN A 240 -4.64 20.56 -1.29
CA GLN A 240 -5.56 20.78 -2.41
C GLN A 240 -6.08 22.20 -2.35
N ILE A 241 -5.65 23.05 -3.28
CA ILE A 241 -6.13 24.44 -3.38
C ILE A 241 -7.28 24.49 -4.37
N ILE A 242 -8.45 24.96 -3.92
CA ILE A 242 -9.66 25.02 -4.72
C ILE A 242 -10.14 26.48 -4.73
N ALA A 243 -10.29 27.04 -5.93
CA ALA A 243 -10.88 28.36 -6.13
C ALA A 243 -12.29 28.23 -6.72
N PRO A 244 -13.23 29.14 -6.39
CA PRO A 244 -14.53 29.20 -7.05
C PRO A 244 -14.41 29.48 -8.55
N LEU A 245 -15.46 29.18 -9.31
CA LEU A 245 -15.55 29.53 -10.73
C LEU A 245 -15.28 31.03 -10.95
N GLY A 246 -14.49 31.33 -11.97
CA GLY A 246 -14.10 32.71 -12.33
C GLY A 246 -12.89 33.27 -11.56
N TYR A 247 -12.31 32.51 -10.62
CA TYR A 247 -11.08 32.88 -9.92
C TYR A 247 -9.89 32.08 -10.47
N TYR A 248 -8.71 32.70 -10.50
CA TYR A 248 -7.44 32.00 -10.76
C TYR A 248 -6.69 31.79 -9.44
N ILE A 249 -6.03 30.64 -9.33
CA ILE A 249 -5.17 30.32 -8.20
C ILE A 249 -3.78 30.91 -8.48
N SER A 250 -3.26 31.71 -7.55
CA SER A 250 -1.87 32.16 -7.54
C SER A 250 -1.17 31.63 -6.30
N VAL A 251 0.00 31.03 -6.47
CA VAL A 251 0.83 30.50 -5.38
C VAL A 251 2.21 31.13 -5.49
N GLU A 252 2.63 31.80 -4.43
CA GLU A 252 3.96 32.38 -4.30
C GLU A 252 4.76 31.62 -3.23
N PHE A 253 5.97 31.21 -3.57
CA PHE A 253 6.90 30.58 -2.64
C PHE A 253 7.82 31.66 -2.05
N THR A 254 7.51 32.11 -0.84
CA THR A 254 8.25 33.20 -0.16
C THR A 254 9.51 32.73 0.56
N ASP A 255 9.54 31.47 1.00
CA ASP A 255 10.72 30.81 1.58
C ASP A 255 10.71 29.33 1.16
N PHE A 256 11.73 28.93 0.40
CA PHE A 256 11.85 27.57 -0.15
C PHE A 256 13.27 27.05 0.06
N ARG A 257 13.40 26.03 0.91
CA ARG A 257 14.66 25.37 1.19
C ARG A 257 14.49 23.85 1.10
N LEU A 258 15.25 23.24 0.21
CA LEU A 258 15.40 21.78 0.10
C LEU A 258 16.75 21.41 0.72
N ASP A 259 16.97 21.76 1.98
CA ASP A 259 18.29 21.58 2.62
C ASP A 259 18.54 20.13 3.01
N GLU A 260 19.81 19.72 3.01
CA GLU A 260 20.28 18.51 3.68
C GLU A 260 20.06 18.65 5.19
N ILE A 261 19.45 17.64 5.80
CA ILE A 261 19.14 17.68 7.22
C ILE A 261 20.28 16.99 7.96
N SER A 262 21.05 17.78 8.71
CA SER A 262 22.14 17.25 9.54
C SER A 262 21.56 16.60 10.78
N PHE A 263 21.85 15.31 10.97
CA PHE A 263 21.38 14.52 12.11
C PHE A 263 22.58 14.02 12.92
N ASN A 264 22.69 14.42 14.18
CA ASN A 264 23.84 14.10 15.06
C ASN A 264 25.22 14.40 14.41
N GLY A 265 25.34 15.52 13.69
CA GLY A 265 26.58 15.90 13.01
C GLY A 265 26.90 15.09 11.75
N GLN A 266 26.01 14.18 11.32
CA GLN A 266 26.09 13.50 10.02
C GLN A 266 25.10 14.14 9.05
N GLN A 267 25.60 14.64 7.92
CA GLN A 267 24.76 15.05 6.80
C GLN A 267 24.01 13.83 6.27
N LYS A 268 22.67 13.88 6.31
CA LYS A 268 21.82 12.95 5.58
C LYS A 268 21.14 13.71 4.46
N CYS A 269 21.38 13.27 3.22
CA CYS A 269 20.62 13.75 2.07
C CYS A 269 19.16 13.32 2.24
N VAL A 270 18.30 14.26 2.62
CA VAL A 270 16.85 14.06 2.62
C VAL A 270 16.32 14.58 1.30
N ILE A 271 15.88 13.68 0.43
CA ILE A 271 15.25 14.06 -0.84
C ILE A 271 13.86 14.61 -0.51
N SER A 272 13.73 15.93 -0.53
CA SER A 272 12.45 16.62 -0.49
C SER A 272 12.01 16.93 -1.91
N PHE A 273 10.74 16.73 -2.23
CA PHE A 273 10.17 17.06 -3.54
C PHE A 273 8.83 17.76 -3.37
N LEU A 274 8.55 18.73 -4.25
CA LEU A 274 7.26 19.38 -4.38
C LEU A 274 6.69 19.00 -5.74
N LEU A 275 5.50 18.40 -5.74
CA LEU A 275 4.78 18.06 -6.95
C LEU A 275 3.54 18.95 -7.05
N ILE A 276 3.48 19.78 -8.08
CA ILE A 276 2.32 20.61 -8.40
C ILE A 276 1.58 19.94 -9.55
N MET A 277 0.31 19.62 -9.33
CA MET A 277 -0.58 19.08 -10.35
C MET A 277 -1.78 20.00 -10.47
N MET A 278 -2.09 20.43 -11.69
CA MET A 278 -3.29 21.19 -11.99
C MET A 278 -4.39 20.23 -12.44
N ASP A 279 -5.56 20.35 -11.84
CA ASP A 279 -6.79 19.70 -12.27
C ASP A 279 -7.75 20.80 -12.71
N ASN A 280 -8.11 20.79 -13.99
CA ASN A 280 -9.00 21.79 -14.55
C ASN A 280 -10.48 21.38 -14.42
N GLY A 281 -10.78 20.20 -13.86
CA GLY A 281 -12.13 19.66 -13.82
C GLY A 281 -12.69 19.36 -15.22
N PRO A 282 -13.85 18.67 -15.30
CA PRO A 282 -14.48 18.33 -16.57
C PRO A 282 -15.03 19.54 -17.34
N ASP A 283 -15.20 20.70 -16.68
CA ASP A 283 -15.86 21.90 -17.23
C ASP A 283 -14.90 23.03 -17.62
N ALA A 284 -13.59 22.77 -17.72
CA ALA A 284 -12.63 23.76 -18.21
C ALA A 284 -12.50 23.74 -19.74
N MET A 285 -13.55 24.20 -20.42
CA MET A 285 -13.50 24.76 -21.77
C MET A 285 -14.37 26.00 -21.83
#